data_AF-A0A2V6WM51-F1
#
_entry.id   AF-A0A2V6WM51-F1
#
_cell.length_a   1.000
_cell.length_b   1.000
_cell.length_c   1.000
_cell.angle_alpha   90.00
_cell.angle_beta   90.00
_cell.angle_gamma   90.00
#
_symmetry.space_group_name_H-M   'P 1'
#
loop_
_entity.id
_entity.type
_entity.pdbx_description
1 polymer ?
#
loop_
_entity_poly.entity_id
_entity_poly.type
_entity_poly.pdbx_seq_one_letter_code
_entity_poly.pdbx_strand_id
1 'polypeptide(L)'
;ERPLKVVADAGNGIAGVYGPPLLRRLGCDVTELHCESDGRFPNHLPDPEDPENVVDLQAKVVETGADLGFTDAREFLTWLDDATRGLATGAVSPQRPSSGRR
;
A
#
# COMPACT_ATOMS: atom_id res chain seq x y z
N GLU A 1 9.19 3.54 19.84
CA GLU A 1 9.06 3.16 18.42
C GLU A 1 8.24 4.24 17.71
N ARG A 2 8.50 4.52 16.43
CA ARG A 2 7.73 5.52 15.65
C ARG A 2 6.53 4.84 14.96
N PRO A 3 5.38 5.51 14.81
CA PRO A 3 4.30 5.02 13.96
C PRO A 3 4.80 4.67 12.55
N LEU A 4 4.34 3.56 11.99
CA LEU A 4 4.54 3.24 10.58
C LEU A 4 3.71 4.19 9.73
N LYS A 5 4.33 4.81 8.73
CA LYS A 5 3.66 5.64 7.74
C LYS A 5 3.15 4.75 6.61
N VAL A 6 1.86 4.82 6.33
CA VAL A 6 1.18 3.97 5.36
C VAL A 6 0.42 4.84 4.37
N VAL A 7 0.58 4.58 3.08
CA VAL A 7 -0.38 5.06 2.07
C VAL A 7 -1.40 3.96 1.85
N ALA A 8 -2.69 4.24 2.02
CA ALA A 8 -3.77 3.30 1.77
C ALA A 8 -4.51 3.71 0.50
N ASP A 9 -4.50 2.85 -0.51
CA ASP A 9 -5.21 3.04 -1.77
C ASP A 9 -6.28 1.97 -1.97
N ALA A 10 -7.53 2.40 -2.06
CA ALA A 10 -8.65 1.48 -2.26
C ALA A 10 -9.17 1.46 -3.70
N GLY A 11 -8.67 2.27 -4.62
CA GLY A 11 -9.20 2.37 -5.99
C GLY A 11 -10.72 2.58 -6.05
N ASN A 12 -11.29 3.32 -5.09
CA ASN A 12 -12.74 3.48 -4.85
C ASN A 12 -13.53 2.18 -4.55
N GLY A 13 -12.83 1.09 -4.27
CA GLY A 13 -13.39 -0.17 -3.78
C GLY A 13 -13.85 -0.10 -2.32
N ILE A 14 -14.35 -1.23 -1.82
CA ILE A 14 -14.90 -1.32 -0.46
C ILE A 14 -13.80 -1.28 0.63
N ALA A 15 -12.55 -1.54 0.24
CA ALA A 15 -11.39 -1.48 1.14
C ALA A 15 -11.20 -0.11 1.79
N GLY A 16 -11.64 0.98 1.15
CA GLY A 16 -11.56 2.32 1.72
C GLY A 16 -12.42 2.52 2.97
N VAL A 17 -13.48 1.72 3.14
CA VAL A 17 -14.37 1.80 4.31
C VAL A 17 -13.72 1.24 5.57
N TYR A 18 -12.86 0.22 5.45
CA TYR A 18 -12.27 -0.46 6.61
C TYR A 18 -10.74 -0.36 6.71
N GLY A 19 -10.03 -0.21 5.59
CA GLY A 19 -8.57 -0.20 5.52
C GLY A 19 -7.94 0.93 6.35
N PRO A 20 -8.20 2.22 6.03
CA PRO A 20 -7.64 3.33 6.79
C PRO A 20 -8.03 3.32 8.28
N PRO A 21 -9.30 3.08 8.68
CA PRO A 21 -9.66 2.94 10.09
C PRO A 21 -8.93 1.80 10.81
N LEU A 22 -8.75 0.65 10.16
CA LEU A 22 -8.04 -0.49 10.74
C LEU A 22 -6.56 -0.17 10.95
N LEU A 23 -5.88 0.38 9.94
CA LEU A 23 -4.48 0.78 10.01
C LEU A 23 -4.24 1.83 11.12
N ARG A 24 -5.12 2.82 11.23
CA ARG A 24 -5.06 3.81 12.34
C ARG A 24 -5.22 3.15 13.71
N ARG A 25 -6.12 2.17 13.84
CA ARG A 25 -6.29 1.40 15.09
C ARG A 25 -5.07 0.54 15.43
N LEU A 26 -4.28 0.15 14.44
CA LEU A 26 -2.99 -0.53 14.61
C LEU A 26 -1.84 0.43 14.94
N GLY A 27 -2.10 1.75 15.01
CA GLY A 27 -1.09 2.76 15.37
C GLY A 27 -0.28 3.30 14.18
N CYS A 28 -0.76 3.09 12.94
CA CYS A 28 -0.15 3.66 11.75
C CYS A 28 -0.55 5.14 11.55
N ASP A 29 0.36 5.91 10.95
CA ASP A 29 0.07 7.22 10.35
C ASP A 29 -0.36 6.97 8.89
N VAL A 30 -1.60 7.31 8.55
CA VAL A 30 -2.25 6.85 7.30
C VAL A 30 -2.58 8.02 6.39
N THR A 31 -1.97 8.02 5.20
CA THR A 31 -2.36 8.84 4.05
C THR A 31 -3.32 8.05 3.17
N GLU A 32 -4.49 8.60 2.87
CA GLU A 32 -5.50 7.93 2.04
C GLU A 32 -5.39 8.36 0.57
N LEU A 33 -5.60 7.41 -0.32
CA LEU A 33 -5.73 7.57 -1.76
C LEU A 33 -6.98 6.80 -2.21
N HIS A 34 -7.86 7.46 -2.95
CA HIS A 34 -9.09 6.85 -3.52
C HIS A 34 -9.92 5.99 -2.53
N CYS A 35 -9.98 6.35 -1.24
CA CYS A 35 -10.66 5.57 -0.19
C CYS A 35 -12.17 5.83 -0.07
N GLU A 36 -12.71 6.78 -0.84
CA GLU A 36 -14.16 6.97 -0.95
C GLU A 36 -14.75 5.91 -1.88
N SER A 37 -15.66 5.08 -1.36
CA SER A 37 -16.26 4.00 -2.16
C SER A 37 -17.17 4.55 -3.26
N ASP A 38 -16.87 4.21 -4.51
CA ASP A 38 -17.62 4.61 -5.71
C ASP A 38 -17.53 3.51 -6.77
N GLY A 39 -18.65 2.83 -7.03
CA GLY A 39 -18.73 1.72 -8.00
C GLY A 39 -18.55 2.11 -9.47
N ARG A 40 -18.32 3.40 -9.76
CA ARG A 40 -17.92 3.87 -11.09
C ARG A 40 -16.41 3.80 -11.32
N PHE A 41 -15.62 3.61 -10.25
CA PHE A 41 -14.15 3.54 -10.28
C PHE A 41 -13.49 4.69 -11.06
N PRO A 42 -13.70 5.96 -10.65
CA PRO A 42 -13.27 7.12 -11.43
C PRO A 42 -11.75 7.33 -11.52
N ASN A 43 -10.95 6.63 -10.71
CA ASN A 43 -9.49 6.77 -10.67
C ASN A 43 -8.80 5.61 -11.39
N HIS A 44 -8.94 4.40 -10.86
CA HIS A 44 -8.47 3.15 -11.47
C HIS A 44 -9.32 1.98 -10.94
N LEU A 45 -9.18 0.80 -11.55
CA LEU A 45 -9.84 -0.39 -11.02
C LEU A 45 -9.11 -0.86 -9.75
N PRO A 46 -9.83 -1.40 -8.75
CA PRO A 46 -9.22 -1.97 -7.54
C PRO A 46 -8.64 -3.36 -7.86
N ASP A 47 -7.66 -3.40 -8.76
CA ASP A 47 -6.94 -4.60 -9.18
C ASP A 47 -5.44 -4.33 -9.16
N PRO A 48 -4.75 -4.59 -8.05
CA PRO A 48 -3.32 -4.32 -7.92
C PRO A 48 -2.43 -5.37 -8.59
N GLU A 49 -3.00 -6.41 -9.23
CA GLU A 49 -2.22 -7.30 -10.10
C GLU A 49 -1.85 -6.59 -11.42
N ASP A 50 -2.67 -5.63 -11.85
CA ASP A 50 -2.36 -4.74 -12.95
C ASP A 50 -1.41 -3.62 -12.47
N PRO A 51 -0.18 -3.54 -13.02
CA PRO A 51 0.78 -2.51 -12.65
C PRO A 51 0.26 -1.08 -12.86
N GLU A 52 -0.66 -0.85 -13.81
CA GLU A 52 -1.21 0.48 -14.07
C GLU A 52 -2.06 0.99 -12.89
N ASN A 53 -2.70 0.08 -12.16
CA ASN A 53 -3.58 0.42 -11.03
C ASN A 53 -2.83 0.72 -9.72
N VAL A 54 -1.49 0.53 -9.68
CA VAL A 54 -0.67 0.80 -8.48
C VAL A 54 0.32 1.95 -8.65
N VAL A 55 0.33 2.61 -9.82
CA VAL A 55 1.26 3.71 -10.13
C VAL A 55 1.07 4.88 -9.16
N ASP A 56 -0.17 5.26 -8.88
CA ASP A 56 -0.47 6.37 -7.98
C ASP A 56 -0.09 6.05 -6.53
N LEU A 57 -0.37 4.82 -6.08
CA LEU A 57 0.08 4.32 -4.77
C LEU A 57 1.60 4.37 -4.65
N GLN A 58 2.33 3.84 -5.63
CA GLN A 58 3.79 3.85 -5.68
C GLN A 58 4.36 5.27 -5.62
N ALA A 59 3.83 6.17 -6.46
CA ALA A 59 4.23 7.57 -6.50
C ALA A 59 3.98 8.24 -5.15
N LYS A 60 2.81 8.01 -4.54
CA LYS A 60 2.45 8.61 -3.25
C LYS A 60 3.31 8.08 -2.10
N VAL A 61 3.67 6.80 -2.10
CA VAL A 61 4.60 6.21 -1.10
C VAL A 61 5.94 6.94 -1.15
N VAL A 62 6.49 7.16 -2.35
CA VAL A 62 7.76 7.90 -2.52
C VAL A 62 7.61 9.37 -2.12
N GLU A 63 6.55 10.03 -2.58
CA GLU A 63 6.28 11.45 -2.31
C GLU A 63 6.15 11.75 -0.81
N THR A 64 5.47 10.87 -0.07
CA THR A 64 5.19 11.06 1.36
C THR A 64 6.30 10.49 2.27
N GLY A 65 7.25 9.75 1.69
CA GLY A 65 8.22 8.98 2.45
C GLY A 65 7.53 7.97 3.38
N ALA A 66 6.48 7.31 2.88
CA ALA A 66 5.78 6.26 3.62
C ALA A 66 6.63 4.99 3.68
N ASP A 67 6.46 4.23 4.76
CA ASP A 67 7.18 2.97 4.96
C ASP A 67 6.57 1.85 4.09
N LEU A 68 5.25 1.92 3.80
CA LEU A 68 4.54 0.96 2.95
C LEU A 68 3.30 1.55 2.27
N GLY A 69 2.88 0.90 1.19
CA GLY A 69 1.60 1.08 0.50
C GLY A 69 0.68 -0.12 0.72
N PHE A 70 -0.54 0.15 1.18
CA PHE A 70 -1.62 -0.81 1.40
C PHE A 70 -2.66 -0.68 0.29
N THR A 71 -3.13 -1.79 -0.25
CA THR A 71 -4.18 -1.83 -1.28
C THR A 71 -5.21 -2.94 -1.01
N ASP A 72 -6.30 -2.90 -1.76
CA ASP A 72 -7.50 -3.75 -1.67
C ASP A 72 -7.22 -5.27 -1.74
N ALA A 73 -6.16 -5.70 -2.43
CA ALA A 73 -5.96 -7.13 -2.66
C ALA A 73 -5.51 -7.90 -1.43
N ARG A 74 -5.99 -9.14 -1.35
CA ARG A 74 -5.75 -10.11 -0.26
C ARG A 74 -4.29 -10.43 0.03
N GLU A 75 -3.37 -10.13 -0.88
CA GLU A 75 -1.95 -10.51 -0.74
C GLU A 75 -0.96 -9.41 -1.17
N PHE A 76 -1.35 -8.27 -1.76
CA PHE A 76 -0.38 -7.33 -2.35
C PHE A 76 -0.03 -6.16 -1.43
N LEU A 77 1.27 -5.93 -1.25
CA LEU A 77 1.83 -4.73 -0.61
C LEU A 77 2.92 -4.14 -1.51
N THR A 78 3.04 -2.81 -1.46
CA THR A 78 4.17 -2.08 -2.03
C THR A 78 5.03 -1.57 -0.88
N TRP A 79 6.34 -1.77 -0.92
CA TRP A 79 7.26 -1.23 0.10
C TRP A 79 8.53 -0.68 -0.53
N LEU A 80 9.20 0.20 0.21
CA LEU A 80 10.53 0.69 -0.14
C LEU A 80 11.58 -0.30 0.36
N ASP A 81 12.45 -0.77 -0.53
CA ASP A 81 13.61 -1.58 -0.14
C ASP A 81 14.72 -0.67 0.39
N ASP A 82 15.09 -0.83 1.66
CA ASP A 82 16.15 -0.08 2.33
C ASP A 82 17.55 -0.29 1.68
N ALA A 83 17.78 -1.41 0.99
CA ALA A 83 19.07 -1.71 0.38
C ALA A 83 19.27 -0.99 -0.97
N THR A 84 18.19 -0.76 -1.72
CA THR A 84 18.24 -0.23 -3.09
C THR A 84 17.56 1.12 -3.24
N ARG A 85 16.75 1.53 -2.26
CA ARG A 85 15.74 2.61 -2.37
C ARG A 85 14.81 2.42 -3.58
N GLY A 86 14.69 1.20 -4.09
CA GLY A 86 13.75 0.82 -5.13
C GLY A 86 12.39 0.48 -4.54
N LEU A 87 11.33 0.67 -5.33
CA LEU A 87 9.99 0.17 -5.01
C LEU A 87 9.95 -1.32 -5.35
N ALA A 88 9.50 -2.13 -4.39
CA ALA A 88 9.13 -3.52 -4.60
C ALA A 88 7.62 -3.66 -4.43
N THR A 89 6.96 -4.33 -5.39
CA THR A 89 5.53 -4.65 -5.37
C THR A 89 5.39 -6.14 -5.62
N GLY A 90 4.64 -6.84 -4.75
CA GLY A 90 4.39 -8.26 -4.91
C GLY A 90 3.47 -8.82 -3.85
N ALA A 91 3.01 -10.05 -4.08
CA ALA A 91 2.28 -10.82 -3.07
C ALA A 91 3.17 -11.02 -1.83
N VAL A 92 2.60 -10.87 -0.63
CA VAL A 92 3.24 -11.23 0.64
C VAL A 92 3.38 -12.73 0.69
N SER A 93 4.44 -13.26 0.09
CA SER A 93 4.83 -14.63 0.31
C SER A 93 5.34 -14.72 1.76
N PRO A 94 4.96 -15.73 2.57
CA PRO A 94 5.44 -15.90 3.95
C PRO A 94 6.93 -16.27 4.04
N GLN A 95 7.73 -15.97 3.02
CA GLN A 95 9.16 -16.20 3.03
C GLN A 95 9.86 -15.17 3.94
N ARG A 96 10.06 -15.64 5.17
CA ARG A 96 11.02 -15.19 6.19
C ARG A 96 12.15 -14.34 5.59
N PRO A 97 12.43 -13.13 6.10
CA PRO A 97 13.58 -12.36 5.64
C PRO A 97 14.84 -13.20 5.88
N SER A 98 15.49 -13.60 4.79
CA SER A 98 16.74 -14.34 4.87
C SER A 98 17.78 -13.43 5.49
N SER A 99 18.22 -13.78 6.69
CA SER A 99 19.44 -13.25 7.29
C SER A 99 20.60 -13.48 6.32
N GLY A 100 21.15 -12.42 5.73
CA GLY A 100 22.18 -12.56 4.72
C GLY A 100 22.97 -11.29 4.44
N ARG A 101 23.67 -10.75 5.45
CA ARG A 101 24.95 -10.09 5.19
C ARG A 101 26.01 -11.16 5.03
N ARG A 102 26.64 -11.21 3.86
CA ARG A 102 28.10 -11.35 3.71
C ARG A 102 28.55 -10.47 2.56
#